data_AF-A0A931YPB0-F1
#
_entry.id   AF-A0A931YPB0-F1
#
_cell.length_a   1.000
_cell.length_b   1.000
_cell.length_c   1.000
_cell.angle_alpha   90.00
_cell.angle_beta   90.00
_cell.angle_gamma   90.00
#
_symmetry.space_group_name_H-M   'P 1'
#
loop_
_entity.id
_entity.type
_entity.pdbx_description
1 polymer ?
#
loop_
_entity_poly.entity_id
_entity_poly.type
_entity_poly.pdbx_seq_one_letter_code
_entity_poly.pdbx_strand_id
1 'polypeptide(L)'
;MEKFMQILNWIKSKYNSAVVTRCSEKGCELKLNGLRSCVALKGEVICQDRKICDYIIFKINNTIIIGIVELKSKTAHPGEIEEKLTNGSKIALNILTECNNSSAKYKFYFLVLHKGLGSSGFRALSNRKITVEGKRCNLVLKRCGVAFSDVIL
;
A
#
# COMPACT_ATOMS: atom_id res chain seq x y z
N MET A 1 14.39 -12.71 13.43
CA MET A 1 13.88 -11.35 13.73
C MET A 1 14.84 -10.27 13.24
N GLU A 2 16.15 -10.46 13.41
CA GLU A 2 17.20 -9.51 12.97
C GLU A 2 17.24 -9.26 11.46
N LYS A 3 17.25 -10.31 10.61
CA LYS A 3 17.20 -10.19 9.14
C LYS A 3 15.99 -9.38 8.64
N PHE A 4 14.87 -9.48 9.35
CA PHE A 4 13.64 -8.76 9.03
C PHE A 4 13.76 -7.27 9.35
N MET A 5 14.34 -6.92 10.51
CA MET A 5 14.58 -5.53 10.87
C MET A 5 15.56 -4.83 9.92
N GLN A 6 16.54 -5.57 9.37
CA GLN A 6 17.46 -5.05 8.35
C GLN A 6 16.72 -4.57 7.10
N ILE A 7 15.63 -5.23 6.68
CA ILE A 7 14.83 -4.80 5.52
C ILE A 7 14.24 -3.41 5.76
N LEU A 8 13.57 -3.20 6.91
CA LEU A 8 12.97 -1.89 7.19
C LEU A 8 14.02 -0.79 7.29
N ASN A 9 15.15 -1.08 7.91
CA ASN A 9 16.25 -0.11 8.03
C ASN A 9 16.85 0.22 6.65
N TRP A 10 17.03 -0.79 5.79
CA TRP A 10 17.48 -0.59 4.42
C TRP A 10 16.48 0.25 3.62
N ILE A 11 15.18 -0.06 3.68
CA ILE A 11 14.14 0.71 3.00
C ILE A 11 14.14 2.16 3.46
N LYS A 12 14.20 2.39 4.79
CA LYS A 12 14.25 3.74 5.36
C LYS A 12 15.48 4.51 4.91
N SER A 13 16.64 3.86 4.85
CA SER A 13 17.89 4.49 4.41
C SER A 13 17.85 4.84 2.92
N LYS A 14 17.48 3.87 2.07
CA LYS A 14 17.47 4.02 0.62
C LYS A 14 16.40 4.99 0.12
N TYR A 15 15.21 4.97 0.72
CA TYR A 15 14.05 5.78 0.33
C TYR A 15 13.71 6.85 1.36
N ASN A 16 14.71 7.37 2.07
CA ASN A 16 14.53 8.31 3.19
C ASN A 16 13.62 9.50 2.83
N SER A 17 13.78 10.09 1.63
CA SER A 17 12.96 11.22 1.17
C SER A 17 11.48 10.87 0.97
N ALA A 18 11.14 9.59 0.74
CA ALA A 18 9.78 9.12 0.58
C ALA A 18 9.16 8.64 1.90
N VAL A 19 9.94 8.46 2.97
CA VAL A 19 9.44 7.98 4.26
C VAL A 19 8.49 9.00 4.87
N VAL A 20 7.28 8.54 5.21
CA VAL A 20 6.25 9.37 5.85
C VAL A 20 5.82 8.75 7.17
N THR A 21 5.44 9.63 8.11
CA THR A 21 4.87 9.23 9.41
C THR A 21 3.35 9.21 9.39
N ARG A 22 2.71 9.75 8.34
CA ARG A 22 1.26 9.83 8.17
C ARG A 22 0.88 9.50 6.73
N CYS A 23 -0.21 8.75 6.56
CA CYS A 23 -0.83 8.49 5.26
C CYS A 23 -2.11 9.30 5.14
N SER A 24 -2.04 10.52 4.61
CA SER A 24 -3.17 11.43 4.50
C SER A 24 -3.14 12.25 3.21
N GLU A 25 -4.23 12.22 2.47
CA GLU A 25 -4.43 12.98 1.24
C GLU A 25 -5.81 13.62 1.20
N LYS A 26 -5.87 14.93 0.93
CA LYS A 26 -7.12 15.69 0.70
C LYS A 26 -8.19 15.41 1.79
N GLY A 27 -7.72 15.31 3.04
CA GLY A 27 -8.51 15.04 4.25
C GLY A 27 -9.05 13.61 4.38
N CYS A 28 -8.57 12.66 3.59
CA CYS A 28 -8.72 11.22 3.84
C CYS A 28 -7.43 10.72 4.48
N GLU A 29 -7.52 9.84 5.48
CA GLU A 29 -6.35 9.34 6.21
C GLU A 29 -6.46 7.83 6.45
N LEU A 30 -5.33 7.14 6.42
CA LEU A 30 -5.12 5.81 6.98
C LEU A 30 -4.26 5.94 8.23
N LYS A 31 -4.78 5.54 9.39
CA LYS A 31 -4.04 5.64 10.66
C LYS A 31 -3.00 4.53 10.74
N LEU A 32 -1.76 4.91 11.07
CA LEU A 32 -0.63 3.99 11.26
C LEU A 32 -0.32 3.74 12.75
N ASN A 33 -1.14 4.29 13.66
CA ASN A 33 -0.91 4.25 15.10
C ASN A 33 -0.86 2.80 15.61
N GLY A 34 0.03 2.52 16.56
CA GLY A 34 0.18 1.19 17.16
C GLY A 34 0.93 0.16 16.29
N LEU A 35 1.36 0.53 15.08
CA LEU A 35 2.12 -0.38 14.21
C LEU A 35 3.62 -0.34 14.53
N ARG A 36 4.09 -1.34 15.26
CA ARG A 36 5.53 -1.63 15.37
C ARG A 36 6.08 -2.22 14.08
N SER A 37 7.37 -2.00 13.83
CA SER A 37 8.11 -2.54 12.68
C SER A 37 7.42 -2.25 11.35
N CYS A 38 7.19 -0.96 11.10
CA CYS A 38 6.49 -0.45 9.93
C CYS A 38 7.29 0.69 9.29
N VAL A 39 7.21 0.80 7.97
CA VAL A 39 7.62 1.98 7.19
C VAL A 39 6.54 2.25 6.15
N ALA A 40 6.18 3.52 5.98
CA ALA A 40 5.30 3.97 4.93
C ALA A 40 6.08 4.89 4.00
N LEU A 41 5.93 4.68 2.70
CA LEU A 41 6.56 5.45 1.65
C LEU A 41 5.50 6.16 0.82
N LYS A 42 5.75 7.42 0.47
CA LYS A 42 4.91 8.23 -0.41
C LYS A 42 5.17 7.85 -1.87
N GLY A 43 4.16 7.32 -2.56
CA GLY A 43 4.35 6.70 -3.88
C GLY A 43 4.89 7.67 -4.95
N GLU A 44 4.35 8.88 -5.04
CA GLU A 44 4.78 9.90 -6.02
C GLU A 44 6.24 10.37 -5.82
N VAL A 45 6.79 10.22 -4.60
CA VAL A 45 8.21 10.51 -4.33
C VAL A 45 9.10 9.37 -4.84
N ILE A 46 8.61 8.12 -4.83
CA ILE A 46 9.35 6.96 -5.34
C ILE A 46 9.29 6.89 -6.87
N CYS A 47 8.18 7.34 -7.47
CA CYS A 47 7.89 7.13 -8.88
C CYS A 47 7.19 8.36 -9.47
N GLN A 48 7.89 9.09 -10.35
CA GLN A 48 7.42 10.35 -10.94
C GLN A 48 6.94 10.22 -12.39
N ASP A 49 7.32 9.13 -13.06
CA ASP A 49 7.14 8.88 -14.49
C ASP A 49 5.81 8.19 -14.85
N ARG A 50 5.06 7.70 -13.86
CA ARG A 50 3.80 6.97 -14.06
C ARG A 50 2.85 7.18 -12.89
N LYS A 51 1.57 6.90 -13.13
CA LYS A 51 0.56 6.89 -12.08
C LYS A 51 0.88 5.80 -11.06
N ILE A 52 0.95 6.18 -9.79
CA ILE A 52 1.20 5.27 -8.68
C ILE A 52 0.19 5.52 -7.56
N CYS A 53 0.05 4.53 -6.68
CA CYS A 53 -0.72 4.66 -5.45
C CYS A 53 -0.15 5.75 -4.54
N ASP A 54 -0.99 6.35 -3.70
CA ASP A 54 -0.54 7.38 -2.75
C ASP A 54 0.55 6.88 -1.78
N TYR A 55 0.41 5.66 -1.25
CA TYR A 55 1.36 5.09 -0.29
C TYR A 55 1.66 3.61 -0.49
N ILE A 56 2.90 3.22 -0.18
CA ILE A 56 3.34 1.84 -0.04
C ILE A 56 3.79 1.61 1.40
N ILE A 57 3.23 0.63 2.08
CA ILE A 57 3.49 0.34 3.49
C ILE A 57 4.14 -1.04 3.59
N PHE A 58 5.30 -1.11 4.24
CA PHE A 58 5.91 -2.38 4.63
C PHE A 58 5.81 -2.53 6.14
N LYS A 59 5.13 -3.59 6.57
CA LYS A 59 5.12 -4.02 7.96
C LYS A 59 5.74 -5.40 8.07
N ILE A 60 6.62 -5.58 9.03
CA ILE A 60 7.28 -6.86 9.25
C ILE A 60 6.88 -7.46 10.58
N ASN A 61 6.45 -8.71 10.50
CA ASN A 61 6.25 -9.62 11.63
C ASN A 61 6.88 -10.98 11.26
N ASN A 62 6.15 -12.09 11.40
CA ASN A 62 6.56 -13.40 10.88
C ASN A 62 6.52 -13.49 9.34
N THR A 63 5.82 -12.56 8.69
CA THR A 63 5.73 -12.41 7.23
C THR A 63 5.85 -10.92 6.89
N ILE A 64 6.21 -10.60 5.65
CA ILE A 64 6.21 -9.22 5.17
C ILE A 64 4.80 -8.87 4.70
N ILE A 65 4.15 -7.93 5.38
CA ILE A 65 2.86 -7.38 4.97
C ILE A 65 3.13 -6.13 4.14
N ILE A 66 2.57 -6.10 2.93
CA ILE A 66 2.71 -4.99 1.99
C ILE A 66 1.34 -4.36 1.76
N GLY A 67 1.15 -3.14 2.23
CA GLY A 67 -0.03 -2.33 1.96
C GLY A 67 0.21 -1.44 0.74
N ILE A 68 -0.62 -1.58 -0.30
CA ILE A 68 -0.64 -0.67 -1.44
C ILE A 68 -1.90 0.17 -1.31
N VAL A 69 -1.76 1.47 -1.06
CA VAL A 69 -2.83 2.31 -0.53
C VAL A 69 -3.13 3.48 -1.46
N GLU A 70 -4.39 3.61 -1.86
CA GLU A 70 -4.92 4.78 -2.56
C GLU A 70 -6.00 5.45 -1.70
N LEU A 71 -5.89 6.77 -1.52
CA LEU A 71 -6.83 7.58 -0.76
C LEU A 71 -7.71 8.41 -1.72
N LYS A 72 -9.02 8.22 -1.65
CA LYS A 72 -9.97 8.93 -2.51
C LYS A 72 -10.90 9.82 -1.67
N SER A 73 -10.81 11.12 -1.91
CA SER A 73 -11.73 12.11 -1.34
C SER A 73 -13.03 12.28 -2.15
N LYS A 74 -13.03 11.91 -3.44
CA LYS A 74 -14.15 12.06 -4.38
C LYS A 74 -14.33 10.80 -5.25
N THR A 75 -15.02 10.94 -6.38
CA THR A 75 -15.20 9.91 -7.40
C THR A 75 -13.89 9.21 -7.76
N ALA A 76 -13.98 7.89 -7.86
CA ALA A 76 -12.88 7.00 -8.10
C ALA A 76 -13.10 6.31 -9.44
N HIS A 77 -12.25 6.58 -10.44
CA HIS A 77 -12.27 5.83 -11.69
C HIS A 77 -11.64 4.45 -11.47
N PRO A 78 -12.38 3.34 -11.65
CA PRO A 78 -11.86 2.01 -11.32
C PRO A 78 -10.59 1.62 -12.07
N GLY A 79 -10.48 2.00 -13.34
CA GLY A 79 -9.30 1.73 -14.15
C GLY A 79 -8.04 2.46 -13.65
N GLU A 80 -8.17 3.72 -13.24
CA GLU A 80 -7.05 4.48 -12.67
C GLU A 80 -6.59 3.87 -11.33
N ILE A 81 -7.52 3.44 -10.49
CA ILE A 81 -7.19 2.77 -9.22
C ILE A 81 -6.45 1.46 -9.49
N GLU A 82 -6.95 0.64 -10.42
CA GLU A 82 -6.31 -0.62 -10.78
C GLU A 82 -4.88 -0.39 -11.31
N GLU A 83 -4.69 0.60 -12.18
CA GLU A 83 -3.38 0.98 -12.71
C GLU A 83 -2.41 1.41 -11.59
N LYS A 84 -2.83 2.34 -10.74
CA LYS A 84 -2.02 2.87 -9.63
C LYS A 84 -1.61 1.79 -8.64
N LEU A 85 -2.55 0.95 -8.25
CA LEU A 85 -2.31 -0.15 -7.31
C LEU A 85 -1.40 -1.22 -7.94
N THR A 86 -1.58 -1.52 -9.23
CA THR A 86 -0.70 -2.45 -9.96
C THR A 86 0.73 -1.91 -10.00
N ASN A 87 0.92 -0.63 -10.36
CA ASN A 87 2.23 0.01 -10.39
C ASN A 87 2.87 0.06 -9.00
N GLY A 88 2.09 0.37 -7.97
CA GLY A 88 2.56 0.33 -6.58
C GLY A 88 3.06 -1.06 -6.16
N SER A 89 2.36 -2.13 -6.56
CA SER A 89 2.80 -3.50 -6.25
C SER A 89 4.10 -3.89 -6.95
N LYS A 90 4.29 -3.48 -8.22
CA LYS A 90 5.54 -3.69 -8.95
C LYS A 90 6.71 -2.98 -8.28
N ILE A 91 6.52 -1.73 -7.86
CA ILE A 91 7.54 -0.98 -7.10
C ILE A 91 7.86 -1.70 -5.78
N ALA A 92 6.84 -2.16 -5.06
CA ALA A 92 7.07 -2.87 -3.80
C ALA A 92 7.87 -4.17 -3.99
N LEU A 93 7.62 -4.92 -5.06
CA LEU A 93 8.40 -6.13 -5.40
C LEU A 93 9.84 -5.80 -5.79
N ASN A 94 10.06 -4.71 -6.55
CA ASN A 94 11.40 -4.26 -6.91
C ASN A 94 12.20 -3.91 -5.65
N ILE A 95 11.59 -3.16 -4.72
CA ILE A 95 12.21 -2.82 -3.42
C ILE A 95 12.63 -4.08 -2.66
N LEU A 96 11.78 -5.11 -2.60
CA LEU A 96 12.11 -6.37 -1.91
C LEU A 96 13.22 -7.17 -2.62
N THR A 97 13.24 -7.13 -3.96
CA THR A 97 14.31 -7.75 -4.77
C THR A 97 15.65 -7.06 -4.50
N GLU A 98 15.67 -5.72 -4.46
CA GLU A 98 16.87 -4.93 -4.15
C GLU A 98 17.41 -5.16 -2.73
N CYS A 99 16.53 -5.50 -1.78
CA CYS A 99 16.92 -5.92 -0.42
C CYS A 99 17.56 -7.33 -0.37
N ASN A 100 17.78 -7.99 -1.52
CA ASN A 100 18.27 -9.37 -1.65
C ASN A 100 17.44 -10.39 -0.84
N ASN A 101 16.11 -10.23 -0.85
CA ASN A 101 15.21 -11.06 -0.05
C ASN A 101 14.16 -11.80 -0.88
N SER A 102 14.60 -12.38 -1.99
CA SER A 102 13.77 -13.14 -2.94
C SER A 102 13.05 -14.35 -2.33
N SER A 103 13.45 -14.83 -1.14
CA SER A 103 12.84 -15.99 -0.46
C SER A 103 11.86 -15.63 0.67
N ALA A 104 11.69 -14.35 1.01
CA ALA A 104 10.79 -13.97 2.07
C ALA A 104 9.32 -14.17 1.67
N LYS A 105 8.54 -14.84 2.51
CA LYS A 105 7.08 -14.88 2.37
C LYS A 105 6.52 -13.48 2.60
N TYR A 106 5.63 -13.05 1.71
CA TYR A 106 4.95 -11.77 1.82
C TYR A 106 3.46 -11.88 1.47
N LYS A 107 2.69 -10.88 1.89
CA LYS A 107 1.25 -10.77 1.63
C LYS A 107 0.89 -9.35 1.24
N PHE A 108 0.20 -9.20 0.11
CA PHE A 108 -0.32 -7.93 -0.37
C PHE A 108 -1.71 -7.62 0.19
N TYR A 109 -1.91 -6.36 0.55
CA TYR A 109 -3.21 -5.76 0.86
C TYR A 109 -3.38 -4.53 -0.02
N PHE A 110 -4.30 -4.62 -0.98
CA PHE A 110 -4.66 -3.52 -1.86
C PHE A 110 -5.80 -2.74 -1.25
N LEU A 111 -5.52 -1.53 -0.75
CA LEU A 111 -6.45 -0.76 0.04
C LEU A 111 -6.87 0.51 -0.69
N VAL A 112 -8.17 0.72 -0.82
CA VAL A 112 -8.73 1.99 -1.26
C VAL A 112 -9.54 2.57 -0.10
N LEU A 113 -9.11 3.74 0.39
CA LEU A 113 -9.91 4.49 1.35
C LEU A 113 -10.78 5.50 0.66
N HIS A 114 -11.99 5.67 1.17
CA HIS A 114 -12.94 6.62 0.60
C HIS A 114 -13.72 7.40 1.66
N LYS A 115 -14.05 8.67 1.36
CA LYS A 115 -14.93 9.49 2.22
C LYS A 115 -16.40 9.10 2.09
N GLY A 116 -16.82 8.63 0.92
CA GLY A 116 -18.21 8.27 0.63
C GLY A 116 -18.41 7.92 -0.83
N LEU A 117 -18.05 6.69 -1.20
CA LEU A 117 -18.42 6.14 -2.51
C LEU A 117 -19.92 5.88 -2.52
N GLY A 118 -20.60 6.32 -3.58
CA GLY A 118 -21.94 5.86 -3.89
C GLY A 118 -21.96 4.36 -4.20
N SER A 119 -23.13 3.73 -4.11
CA SER A 119 -23.30 2.28 -4.27
C SER A 119 -22.76 1.73 -5.58
N SER A 120 -22.90 2.48 -6.68
CA SER A 120 -22.37 2.12 -7.99
C SER A 120 -20.83 2.09 -8.00
N GLY A 121 -20.18 3.13 -7.46
CA GLY A 121 -18.73 3.22 -7.35
C GLY A 121 -18.16 2.13 -6.42
N PHE A 122 -18.84 1.88 -5.30
CA PHE A 122 -18.46 0.80 -4.39
C PHE A 122 -18.51 -0.56 -5.09
N ARG A 123 -19.62 -0.88 -5.79
CA ARG A 123 -19.77 -2.14 -6.53
C ARG A 123 -18.75 -2.28 -7.65
N ALA A 124 -18.47 -1.19 -8.37
CA ALA A 124 -17.50 -1.18 -9.46
C ALA A 124 -16.08 -1.50 -8.95
N LEU A 125 -15.72 -1.03 -7.76
CA LEU A 125 -14.41 -1.30 -7.16
C LEU A 125 -14.36 -2.64 -6.41
N SER A 126 -15.42 -3.06 -5.74
CA SER A 126 -15.42 -4.31 -4.96
C SER A 126 -15.20 -5.56 -5.83
N ASN A 127 -15.62 -5.48 -7.10
CA ASN A 127 -15.47 -6.58 -8.06
C ASN A 127 -14.09 -6.59 -8.74
N ARG A 128 -13.28 -5.54 -8.58
CA ARG A 128 -11.94 -5.45 -9.16
C ARG A 128 -10.96 -6.33 -8.39
N LYS A 129 -9.97 -6.85 -9.12
CA LYS A 129 -8.88 -7.67 -8.60
C LYS A 129 -7.58 -7.10 -9.14
N ILE A 130 -6.55 -7.08 -8.31
CA ILE A 130 -5.18 -6.78 -8.76
C ILE A 130 -4.44 -8.10 -8.93
N THR A 131 -3.74 -8.28 -10.04
CA THR A 131 -2.93 -9.48 -10.27
C THR A 131 -1.48 -9.19 -9.92
N VAL A 132 -0.90 -9.97 -9.01
CA VAL A 132 0.50 -9.90 -8.61
C VAL A 132 1.10 -11.30 -8.76
N GLU A 133 2.17 -11.42 -9.55
CA GLU A 133 2.83 -12.70 -9.83
C GLU A 133 1.84 -13.82 -10.21
N GLY A 134 0.86 -13.51 -11.07
CA GLY A 134 -0.18 -14.44 -11.50
C GLY A 134 -1.30 -14.72 -10.47
N LYS A 135 -1.19 -14.22 -9.23
CA LYS A 135 -2.22 -14.37 -8.20
C LYS A 135 -3.18 -13.18 -8.18
N ARG A 136 -4.49 -13.47 -8.16
CA ARG A 136 -5.54 -12.44 -8.07
C ARG A 136 -5.79 -12.07 -6.61
N CYS A 137 -5.60 -10.80 -6.28
CA CYS A 137 -5.84 -10.23 -4.97
C CYS A 137 -7.09 -9.34 -4.97
N ASN A 138 -7.87 -9.41 -3.89
CA ASN A 138 -9.04 -8.55 -3.72
C ASN A 138 -8.64 -7.12 -3.37
N LEU A 139 -9.42 -6.15 -3.85
CA LEU A 139 -9.41 -4.81 -3.27
C LEU A 139 -10.14 -4.80 -1.94
N VAL A 140 -9.52 -4.18 -0.95
CA VAL A 140 -10.14 -3.85 0.33
C VAL A 140 -10.63 -2.42 0.26
N LEU A 141 -11.93 -2.21 0.42
CA LEU A 141 -12.54 -0.88 0.45
C LEU A 141 -12.88 -0.53 1.89
N LYS A 142 -12.40 0.63 2.37
CA LYS A 142 -12.69 1.11 3.72
C LYS A 142 -13.00 2.61 3.73
N ARG A 143 -13.69 3.06 4.77
CA ARG A 143 -13.87 4.49 5.04
C ARG A 143 -12.54 5.10 5.50
N CYS A 144 -12.31 6.37 5.14
CA CYS A 144 -11.20 7.15 5.68
C CYS A 144 -11.25 7.17 7.22
N GLY A 145 -10.07 7.20 7.85
CA GLY A 145 -9.91 7.23 9.30
C GLY A 145 -9.79 5.85 9.97
N VAL A 146 -9.85 4.76 9.20
CA VAL A 146 -9.56 3.39 9.68
C VAL A 146 -8.09 3.25 10.03
N ALA A 147 -7.75 2.37 10.97
CA ALA A 147 -6.36 1.99 11.22
C ALA A 147 -5.92 0.87 10.29
N PHE A 148 -4.65 0.91 9.86
CA PHE A 148 -4.10 -0.14 9.00
C PHE A 148 -4.03 -1.49 9.73
N SER A 149 -3.92 -1.50 11.07
CA SER A 149 -4.07 -2.70 11.89
C SER A 149 -5.41 -3.41 11.64
N ASP A 150 -6.50 -2.66 11.50
CA ASP A 150 -7.86 -3.22 11.37
C ASP A 150 -8.13 -3.79 9.96
N VAL A 151 -7.17 -3.62 9.05
CA VAL A 151 -7.21 -4.14 7.68
C VAL A 151 -6.40 -5.42 7.54
N ILE A 152 -5.29 -5.52 8.27
CA ILE A 152 -4.30 -6.57 8.08
C ILE A 152 -4.39 -7.70 9.11
N LEU A 153 -5.10 -7.49 10.21
CA LEU A 153 -5.36 -8.47 11.28
C LEU A 153 -6.59 -9.32 10.96
#